data_AF-A0A521B577-F1
#
_entry.id   AF-A0A521B577-F1
#
_cell.length_a   1.000
_cell.length_b   1.000
_cell.length_c   1.000
_cell.angle_alpha   90.00
_cell.angle_beta   90.00
_cell.angle_gamma   90.00
#
_symmetry.space_group_name_H-M   'P 1'
#
loop_
_entity.id
_entity.type
_entity.pdbx_description
1 polymer ?
#
loop_
_entity_poly.entity_id
_entity_poly.type
_entity_poly.pdbx_seq_one_letter_code
_entity_poly.pdbx_strand_id
1 'polypeptide(L)' 'MEKKNNVLTNGLKTKEEINALEKRLQYGDFTTLGTAMSCSPDTAKKRFFRGNVEAYNALDKIITSREQAIQDIKNNI' A
#
# COMPACT_ATOMS: atom_id res chain seq x y z
N MET A 1 1.73 5.83 34.53
CA MET A 1 1.88 5.56 33.09
C MET A 1 0.52 5.64 32.44
N GLU A 2 0.14 6.81 31.93
CA GLU A 2 -1.12 6.95 31.20
C GLU A 2 -0.97 6.30 29.82
N LYS A 3 -1.68 5.19 29.60
CA LYS A 3 -1.92 4.66 28.27
C LYS A 3 -2.84 5.65 27.55
N LYS A 4 -2.26 6.55 26.76
CA LYS A 4 -3.01 7.36 25.80
C LYS A 4 -3.45 6.49 24.61
N ASN A 5 -4.42 5.62 24.86
CA ASN A 5 -5.16 4.93 23.81
C ASN A 5 -6.11 5.93 23.17
N ASN A 6 -5.62 6.68 22.16
CA ASN A 6 -6.49 7.48 21.33
C ASN A 6 -7.19 6.53 20.35
N VAL A 7 -8.49 6.27 20.59
CA VAL A 7 -9.34 5.29 19.88
C VAL A 7 -9.43 5.55 18.37
N LEU A 8 -8.92 6.68 17.88
CA LEU A 8 -8.95 7.10 16.48
C LEU A 8 -7.66 6.82 15.69
N THR A 9 -6.54 6.43 16.32
CA THR A 9 -5.23 6.29 15.64
C THR A 9 -4.52 4.95 15.87
N ASN A 10 -5.23 3.93 16.34
CA ASN A 10 -4.69 2.61 16.69
C ASN A 10 -4.25 1.79 15.46
N GLY A 11 -3.17 2.18 14.78
CA GLY A 11 -2.51 1.30 13.82
C GLY A 11 -1.98 1.94 12.55
N LEU A 12 -2.00 3.26 12.37
CA LEU A 12 -1.50 3.86 11.13
C LEU A 12 -0.02 3.49 10.88
N LYS A 13 0.29 3.22 9.62
CA LYS A 13 1.66 2.98 9.14
C LYS A 13 2.52 4.23 9.27
N THR A 14 3.77 4.04 9.67
CA THR A 14 4.70 5.16 9.86
C THR A 14 5.10 5.76 8.52
N LYS A 15 5.64 6.98 8.56
CA LYS A 15 6.14 7.64 7.36
C LYS A 15 7.28 6.83 6.71
N GLU A 16 8.10 6.19 7.51
CA GLU A 16 9.20 5.33 7.05
C GLU A 16 8.65 4.13 6.29
N GLU A 17 7.60 3.47 6.80
CA GLU A 17 6.92 2.37 6.12
C GLU A 17 6.30 2.82 4.79
N ILE A 18 5.60 3.96 4.79
CA ILE A 18 5.01 4.55 3.57
C ILE A 18 6.09 4.85 2.53
N ASN A 19 7.17 5.53 2.92
CA ASN A 19 8.26 5.89 2.02
C ASN A 19 8.97 4.66 1.43
N ALA A 20 9.08 3.57 2.21
CA ALA A 20 9.69 2.33 1.72
C ALA A 20 8.86 1.71 0.59
N LEU A 21 7.54 1.70 0.74
CA LEU A 21 6.63 1.17 -0.28
C LEU A 21 6.51 2.11 -1.49
N GLU A 22 6.53 3.43 -1.26
CA GLU A 22 6.47 4.44 -2.32
C GLU A 22 7.61 4.31 -3.34
N LYS A 23 8.82 3.94 -2.88
CA LYS A 23 9.98 3.72 -3.75
C LYS A 23 9.82 2.53 -4.72
N ARG A 24 8.90 1.61 -4.44
CA ARG A 24 8.62 0.41 -5.25
C ARG A 24 7.43 0.60 -6.20
N LEU A 25 6.72 1.73 -6.09
CA LEU A 25 5.54 2.01 -6.90
C LEU A 25 5.86 2.09 -8.39
N GLN A 26 4.93 1.59 -9.18
CA GLN A 26 4.90 1.72 -10.63
C GLN A 26 3.57 2.31 -11.10
N TYR A 27 3.55 2.73 -12.35
CA TYR A 27 2.33 3.19 -13.00
C TYR A 27 1.25 2.10 -12.92
N GLY A 28 0.03 2.50 -12.56
CA GLY A 28 -1.11 1.60 -12.44
C GLY A 28 -1.31 0.94 -11.07
N ASP A 29 -0.32 0.95 -10.17
CA ASP A 29 -0.46 0.30 -8.85
C ASP A 29 -1.63 0.87 -8.03
N PHE A 30 -1.82 2.20 -8.04
CA PHE A 30 -2.96 2.84 -7.38
C PHE A 30 -4.29 2.61 -8.10
N THR A 31 -4.27 2.34 -9.40
CA THR A 31 -5.48 1.94 -10.13
C THR A 31 -5.93 0.57 -9.63
N THR A 32 -5.01 -0.39 -9.56
CA THR A 32 -5.26 -1.73 -9.01
C THR A 32 -5.69 -1.67 -7.55
N LEU A 33 -5.06 -0.82 -6.74
CA LEU A 33 -5.46 -0.61 -5.35
C LEU A 33 -6.87 -0.05 -5.23
N GLY A 34 -7.24 0.93 -6.07
CA GLY A 34 -8.60 1.46 -6.14
C GLY A 34 -9.64 0.37 -6.40
N THR A 35 -9.40 -0.46 -7.41
CA THR A 35 -10.25 -1.62 -7.71
C THR A 35 -10.34 -2.59 -6.52
N ALA A 36 -9.21 -2.96 -5.93
CA ALA A 36 -9.16 -3.89 -4.78
C ALA A 36 -9.93 -3.35 -3.56
N MET A 37 -9.89 -2.04 -3.33
CA MET A 37 -10.56 -1.38 -2.20
C MET A 37 -11.97 -0.85 -2.56
N SER A 38 -12.49 -1.16 -3.74
CA SER A 38 -13.78 -0.65 -4.25
C SER A 38 -13.93 0.87 -4.13
N CYS A 39 -12.87 1.62 -4.48
CA CYS A 39 -12.87 3.09 -4.45
C CYS A 39 -12.07 3.68 -5.62
N SER A 40 -12.11 5.00 -5.80
CA SER A 40 -11.32 5.64 -6.86
C SER A 40 -9.81 5.53 -6.59
N PRO A 41 -8.96 5.49 -7.62
CA PRO A 41 -7.49 5.44 -7.44
C PRO A 41 -6.96 6.60 -6.58
N ASP A 42 -7.52 7.79 -6.73
CA ASP A 42 -7.17 8.96 -5.92
C ASP A 42 -7.55 8.78 -4.43
N THR A 43 -8.70 8.17 -4.16
CA THR A 43 -9.12 7.85 -2.79
C THR A 43 -8.18 6.82 -2.15
N ALA A 44 -7.86 5.76 -2.89
CA ALA A 44 -6.92 4.73 -2.44
C ALA A 44 -5.54 5.31 -2.15
N LYS A 45 -5.02 6.17 -3.05
CA LYS A 45 -3.77 6.92 -2.88
C LYS A 45 -3.78 7.75 -1.60
N LYS A 46 -4.84 8.53 -1.37
CA LYS A 46 -4.98 9.34 -0.14
C LYS A 46 -5.03 8.48 1.13
N ARG A 47 -5.72 7.34 1.10
CA ARG A 47 -5.77 6.40 2.23
C ARG A 47 -4.37 5.86 2.54
N PHE A 48 -3.64 5.41 1.52
CA PHE A 48 -2.27 4.94 1.67
C PHE A 48 -1.36 6.00 2.31
N PHE A 49 -1.31 7.21 1.76
CA PHE A 49 -0.44 8.27 2.30
C PHE A 49 -0.83 8.75 3.70
N ARG A 50 -2.08 8.53 4.13
CA ARG A 50 -2.52 8.78 5.51
C ARG A 50 -2.12 7.67 6.48
N GLY A 51 -1.40 6.64 6.02
CA GLY A 51 -0.98 5.51 6.84
C GLY A 51 -2.07 4.46 7.04
N ASN A 52 -3.15 4.46 6.25
CA ASN A 52 -4.21 3.46 6.44
C ASN A 52 -3.66 2.04 6.24
N VAL A 53 -3.82 1.19 7.26
CA VAL A 53 -3.24 -0.18 7.30
C VAL A 53 -3.74 -1.06 6.18
N GLU A 54 -5.04 -1.02 5.91
CA GLU A 54 -5.66 -1.83 4.87
C GLU A 54 -5.10 -1.43 3.49
N ALA A 55 -5.05 -0.13 3.20
CA ALA A 55 -4.47 0.39 1.96
C ALA A 55 -2.99 0.03 1.82
N TYR A 56 -2.21 0.10 2.91
CA TYR A 56 -0.82 -0.32 2.91
C TYR A 56 -0.64 -1.81 2.60
N ASN A 57 -1.32 -2.67 3.36
CA ASN A 57 -1.17 -4.12 3.22
C ASN A 57 -1.64 -4.59 1.82
N ALA A 58 -2.73 -4.02 1.31
CA ALA A 58 -3.21 -4.32 -0.03
C ALA A 58 -2.22 -3.87 -1.11
N LEU A 59 -1.66 -2.67 -0.98
CA LEU A 59 -0.69 -2.14 -1.94
C LEU A 59 0.62 -2.92 -1.92
N ASP A 60 1.12 -3.31 -0.75
CA ASP A 60 2.34 -4.13 -0.62
C ASP A 60 2.17 -5.49 -1.30
N LYS A 61 1.00 -6.13 -1.13
CA LYS A 61 0.66 -7.37 -1.83
C LYS A 61 0.61 -7.18 -3.34
N ILE A 62 0.02 -6.08 -3.83
CA ILE A 62 -0.04 -5.76 -5.27
C ILE A 62 1.37 -5.61 -5.84
N ILE A 63 2.20 -4.77 -5.21
CA ILE A 63 3.57 -4.50 -5.66
C ILE A 63 4.39 -5.79 -5.65
N THR A 64 4.36 -6.55 -4.56
CA THR A 64 5.11 -7.80 -4.42
C THR A 64 4.67 -8.83 -5.46
N SER A 65 3.38 -8.97 -5.72
CA SER A 65 2.87 -9.89 -6.74
C SER A 65 3.30 -9.47 -8.14
N ARG A 66 3.27 -8.16 -8.44
CA ARG A 66 3.74 -7.61 -9.72
C ARG A 66 5.24 -7.86 -9.92
N GLU A 67 6.06 -7.60 -8.91
CA GLU A 67 7.51 -7.84 -8.95
C GLU A 67 7.81 -9.33 -9.19
N GLN A 68 7.11 -10.23 -8.49
CA GLN A 68 7.25 -11.67 -8.70
C GLN A 68 6.89 -12.07 -10.13
N ALA A 69 5.73 -11.64 -10.64
CA ALA A 69 5.30 -11.96 -11.99
C ALA A 69 6.29 -11.47 -13.06
N ILE A 70 6.86 -10.26 -12.89
CA ILE A 70 7.88 -9.74 -13.81
C ILE A 70 9.14 -10.61 -13.76
N GLN A 71 9.58 -11.02 -12.57
CA GLN A 71 10.76 -11.86 -12.44
C GLN A 71 10.54 -13.24 -13.06
N ASP A 72 9.38 -13.84 -12.84
CA ASP A 72 9.00 -15.12 -13.43
C ASP A 72 9.01 -15.03 -14.96
N ILE A 73 8.48 -13.95 -15.54
CA ILE A 73 8.52 -13.72 -16.99
C ILE A 73 9.97 -13.61 -17.48
N LYS A 74 10.82 -12.82 -16.81
CA LYS A 74 12.22 -12.63 -17.20
C LYS A 74 13.06 -13.90 -17.12
N ASN A 75 12.77 -14.80 -16.19
CA ASN A 75 13.49 -16.06 -16.03
C ASN A 75 13.03 -17.15 -17.02
N ASN A 76 11.86 -16.98 -17.63
CA ASN A 76 11.29 -17.91 -18.61
C ASN A 76 11.47 -17.41 -20.07
N ILE A 77 12.25 -16.34 -20.27
CA ILE A 77 12.68 -15.81 -21.57
C ILE A 77 14.19 -16.02 -21.67
#